data_AF-A0AAD6I0M5-F1
#
_entry.id   AF-A0AAD6I0M5-F1
#
_cell.length_a   1.000
_cell.length_b   1.000
_cell.length_c   1.000
_cell.angle_alpha   90.00
_cell.angle_beta   90.00
_cell.angle_gamma   90.00
#
_symmetry.space_group_name_H-M   'P 1'
#
loop_
_entity.id
_entity.type
_entity.pdbx_description
1 polymer ?
#
loop_
_entity_poly.entity_id
_entity_poly.type
_entity_poly.pdbx_seq_one_letter_code
_entity_poly.pdbx_strand_id
1 'polypeptide(L)'
;MPASGRTGSPALLLLFMAAFVANETCEAFTPRSKPCTLGAMVRYTVNASSPDEFIETIRFAQERNIRFVIRNTGHEYILPGIDVLQDIDFLNYTSAHYTRPALRMTAGVQGVDIYEAAHARGLVIVGGECATVGPVGGYTQGGYPDPYRALSGGGGGGTYGVVYAMTVKAFPDFPATGVVLQFESNTSSSRHFFEAVGHYHRHLPAYTATGGMAIAEITHSSFLLTPLTLPMHTAAKAKTLLAPFLQNLHELNISYTLNITQSPSYFQHYMQLIERNPTQLVQNA
;
A
#
# COMPACT_ATOMS: atom_id res chain seq x y z
N MET A 1 -5.32 2.90 -50.59
CA MET A 1 -6.75 2.58 -50.38
C MET A 1 -6.99 1.17 -50.92
N PRO A 2 -7.88 0.34 -50.34
CA PRO A 2 -8.69 0.54 -49.12
C PRO A 2 -7.86 0.21 -47.85
N ALA A 3 -8.21 0.55 -46.59
CA ALA A 3 -9.47 0.89 -45.93
C ALA A 3 -10.34 -0.32 -45.49
N SER A 4 -9.94 -0.96 -44.38
CA SER A 4 -10.83 -1.81 -43.57
C SER A 4 -10.87 -1.28 -42.14
N GLY A 5 -11.98 -0.65 -41.76
CA GLY A 5 -12.15 -0.11 -40.40
C GLY A 5 -12.40 -1.22 -39.38
N ARG A 6 -11.70 -1.16 -38.24
CA ARG A 6 -12.21 -1.66 -36.97
C ARG A 6 -12.51 -0.46 -36.08
N THR A 7 -13.78 -0.15 -35.96
CA THR A 7 -14.30 0.87 -35.04
C THR A 7 -14.26 0.33 -33.61
N GLY A 8 -13.86 1.20 -32.66
CA GLY A 8 -13.81 0.86 -31.25
C GLY A 8 -12.43 0.42 -30.77
N SER A 9 -11.51 1.39 -30.59
CA SER A 9 -10.53 1.21 -29.51
C SER A 9 -11.31 1.02 -28.21
N PRO A 10 -11.01 0.00 -27.38
CA PRO A 10 -11.49 0.03 -26.01
C PRO A 10 -10.93 1.32 -25.40
N ALA A 11 -11.81 2.17 -24.87
CA ALA A 11 -11.36 3.29 -24.06
C ALA A 11 -10.72 2.68 -22.81
N LEU A 12 -9.38 2.61 -22.80
CA LEU A 12 -8.62 2.16 -21.66
C LEU A 12 -8.92 3.15 -20.54
N LEU A 13 -9.80 2.73 -19.62
CA LEU A 13 -10.32 3.56 -18.55
C LEU A 13 -9.20 3.76 -17.53
N LEU A 14 -8.37 4.77 -17.77
CA LEU A 14 -7.34 5.22 -16.84
C LEU A 14 -8.04 5.67 -15.55
N LEU A 15 -8.07 4.78 -14.57
CA LEU A 15 -8.56 5.08 -13.23
C LEU A 15 -7.45 5.83 -12.47
N PHE A 16 -7.71 7.09 -12.18
CA PHE A 16 -6.84 7.95 -11.38
C PHE A 16 -7.21 7.78 -9.90
N MET A 17 -6.27 7.39 -9.04
CA MET A 17 -6.53 7.41 -7.59
C MET A 17 -6.39 8.83 -7.00
N ALA A 18 -5.47 9.64 -7.52
CA ALA A 18 -5.30 11.03 -7.09
C ALA A 18 -6.15 12.01 -7.93
N ALA A 19 -7.41 12.24 -7.53
CA ALA A 19 -8.33 13.17 -8.20
C ALA A 19 -7.73 14.59 -8.39
N PHE A 20 -7.00 15.10 -7.39
CA PHE A 20 -6.27 16.38 -7.49
C PHE A 20 -5.36 16.49 -8.72
N VAL A 21 -4.75 15.38 -9.16
CA VAL A 21 -3.85 15.36 -10.34
C VAL A 21 -4.65 15.36 -11.65
N ALA A 22 -5.87 14.80 -11.65
CA ALA A 22 -6.79 14.91 -12.77
C ALA A 22 -7.38 16.33 -12.89
N ASN A 23 -7.46 17.08 -11.79
CA ASN A 23 -7.84 18.51 -11.74
C ASN A 23 -9.13 18.81 -12.51
N GLU A 24 -10.13 17.92 -12.37
CA GLU A 24 -11.40 17.93 -13.07
C GLU A 24 -11.33 18.00 -14.61
N THR A 25 -10.18 17.72 -15.23
CA THR A 25 -9.99 17.89 -16.68
C THR A 25 -10.72 16.84 -17.50
N CYS A 26 -10.96 15.66 -16.92
CA CYS A 26 -11.83 14.61 -17.46
C CYS A 26 -12.30 13.68 -16.32
N GLU A 27 -13.27 14.14 -15.51
CA GLU A 27 -13.75 13.42 -14.32
C GLU A 27 -15.24 13.06 -14.38
N ALA A 28 -15.58 11.88 -13.86
CA ALA A 28 -16.95 11.31 -13.89
C ALA A 28 -18.01 12.15 -13.14
N PHE A 29 -17.58 13.02 -12.22
CA PHE A 29 -18.45 13.89 -11.42
C PHE A 29 -18.67 15.28 -12.05
N THR A 30 -18.01 15.58 -13.17
CA THR A 30 -18.21 16.84 -13.90
C THR A 30 -19.40 16.75 -14.87
N PRO A 31 -20.03 17.88 -15.26
CA PRO A 31 -21.11 17.86 -16.23
C PRO A 31 -20.69 17.20 -17.54
N ARG A 32 -21.55 16.37 -18.15
CA ARG A 32 -21.27 15.70 -19.44
C ARG A 32 -21.00 16.67 -20.61
N SER A 33 -21.34 17.94 -20.45
CA SER A 33 -21.05 19.04 -21.39
C SER A 33 -19.65 19.65 -21.22
N LYS A 34 -18.93 19.36 -20.12
CA LYS A 34 -17.54 19.78 -19.90
C LYS A 34 -16.64 18.99 -20.87
N PRO A 35 -15.85 19.63 -21.75
CA PRO A 35 -14.96 18.90 -22.64
C PRO A 35 -13.90 18.12 -21.85
N CYS A 36 -13.85 16.81 -22.05
CA CYS A 36 -12.76 15.97 -21.55
C CYS A 36 -11.44 16.39 -22.21
N THR A 37 -10.47 16.81 -21.41
CA THR A 37 -9.12 17.19 -21.86
C THR A 37 -8.07 16.43 -21.05
N LEU A 38 -6.87 16.25 -21.62
CA LEU A 38 -5.80 15.49 -20.96
C LEU A 38 -5.16 16.22 -19.77
N GLY A 39 -5.28 17.55 -19.66
CA GLY A 39 -4.67 18.30 -18.56
C GLY A 39 -3.17 18.00 -18.38
N ALA A 40 -2.80 17.52 -17.20
CA ALA A 40 -1.44 17.11 -16.83
C ALA A 40 -1.10 15.64 -17.14
N MET A 41 -2.01 14.89 -17.78
CA MET A 41 -1.79 13.49 -18.16
C MET A 41 -0.78 13.37 -19.31
N VAL A 42 -0.10 12.22 -19.41
CA VAL A 42 0.77 11.94 -20.56
C VAL A 42 -0.06 11.80 -21.84
N ARG A 43 0.48 12.32 -22.94
CA ARG A 43 -0.16 12.30 -24.25
C ARG A 43 -0.06 10.93 -24.95
N TYR A 44 0.96 10.15 -24.60
CA TYR A 44 1.21 8.80 -25.09
C TYR A 44 1.71 7.93 -23.95
N THR A 45 1.39 6.64 -24.01
CA THR A 45 1.94 5.60 -23.14
C THR A 45 2.62 4.54 -24.01
N VAL A 46 3.63 3.87 -23.46
CA VAL A 46 4.21 2.67 -24.04
C VAL A 46 3.95 1.54 -23.07
N ASN A 47 3.31 0.47 -23.53
CA ASN A 47 3.24 -0.79 -22.80
C ASN A 47 4.56 -1.52 -23.06
N ALA A 48 5.47 -1.51 -22.09
CA ALA A 48 6.80 -2.07 -22.21
C ALA A 48 6.87 -3.39 -21.42
N SER A 49 7.07 -4.48 -22.16
CA SER A 49 7.10 -5.85 -21.66
C SER A 49 8.53 -6.38 -21.45
N SER A 50 9.50 -5.81 -22.17
CA SER A 50 10.90 -6.25 -22.21
C SER A 50 11.88 -5.10 -21.91
N PRO A 51 13.10 -5.40 -21.39
CA PRO A 51 14.15 -4.39 -21.18
C PRO A 51 14.48 -3.58 -22.44
N ASP A 52 14.43 -4.20 -23.62
CA ASP A 52 14.74 -3.53 -24.88
C ASP A 52 13.70 -2.45 -25.23
N GLU A 53 12.41 -2.70 -25.01
CA GLU A 53 11.34 -1.71 -25.21
C GLU A 53 11.50 -0.49 -24.27
N PHE A 54 11.98 -0.70 -23.04
CA PHE A 54 12.33 0.42 -22.14
C PHE A 54 13.52 1.22 -22.70
N ILE A 55 14.57 0.55 -23.18
CA ILE A 55 15.77 1.19 -23.76
C ILE A 55 15.40 2.00 -25.01
N GLU A 56 14.61 1.43 -25.92
CA GLU A 56 14.13 2.10 -27.12
C GLU A 56 13.23 3.31 -26.79
N THR A 57 12.34 3.18 -25.83
CA THR A 57 11.47 4.28 -25.38
C THR A 57 12.27 5.45 -24.79
N ILE A 58 13.27 5.15 -23.95
CA ILE A 58 14.17 6.16 -23.38
C ILE A 58 14.96 6.86 -24.49
N ARG A 59 15.53 6.09 -25.43
CA ARG A 59 16.29 6.64 -26.56
C ARG A 59 15.41 7.54 -27.44
N PHE A 60 14.22 7.10 -27.80
CA PHE A 60 13.26 7.89 -28.57
C PHE A 60 12.88 9.19 -27.85
N ALA A 61 12.64 9.15 -26.53
CA ALA A 61 12.33 10.33 -25.74
C ALA A 61 13.50 11.33 -25.73
N GLN A 62 14.74 10.85 -25.60
CA GLN A 62 15.95 11.67 -25.67
C GLN A 62 16.16 12.29 -27.06
N GLU A 63 16.12 11.49 -28.12
CA GLU A 63 16.29 11.93 -29.52
C GLU A 63 15.25 12.98 -29.94
N ARG A 64 14.03 12.90 -29.41
CA ARG A 64 12.92 13.80 -29.73
C ARG A 64 12.72 14.93 -28.71
N ASN A 65 13.57 15.03 -27.69
CA ASN A 65 13.44 15.97 -26.56
C ASN A 65 12.02 15.94 -25.94
N ILE A 66 11.48 14.75 -25.74
CA ILE A 66 10.17 14.51 -25.11
C ILE A 66 10.40 14.23 -23.61
N ARG A 67 9.60 14.87 -22.75
CA ARG A 67 9.59 14.58 -21.31
C ARG A 67 9.19 13.13 -21.06
N PHE A 68 10.15 12.31 -20.64
CA PHE A 68 9.93 10.95 -20.16
C PHE A 68 9.31 10.95 -18.76
N VAL A 69 8.40 9.99 -18.49
CA VAL A 69 7.71 9.81 -17.21
C VAL A 69 7.55 8.31 -16.96
N ILE A 70 8.07 7.82 -15.83
CA ILE A 70 7.93 6.43 -15.39
C ILE A 70 6.65 6.31 -14.56
N ARG A 71 5.93 5.19 -14.69
CA ARG A 71 4.59 4.97 -14.12
C ARG A 71 4.45 3.50 -13.69
N ASN A 72 3.80 3.24 -12.56
CA ASN A 72 3.49 1.87 -12.12
C ASN A 72 1.98 1.67 -11.89
N THR A 73 1.50 1.61 -10.64
CA THR A 73 0.08 1.37 -10.32
C THR A 73 -0.75 2.64 -10.14
N GLY A 74 -0.14 3.83 -10.20
CA GLY A 74 -0.85 5.11 -10.11
C GLY A 74 -1.21 5.54 -8.68
N HIS A 75 -0.62 4.91 -7.67
CA HIS A 75 -0.65 5.34 -6.26
C HIS A 75 0.23 6.55 -5.97
N GLU A 76 1.07 6.96 -6.92
CA GLU A 76 1.87 8.17 -6.83
C GLU A 76 0.96 9.41 -6.82
N TYR A 77 1.01 10.21 -5.73
CA TYR A 77 0.37 11.53 -5.64
C TYR A 77 0.85 12.54 -6.72
N ILE A 78 1.84 12.16 -7.54
CA ILE A 78 2.43 12.97 -8.60
C ILE A 78 2.49 12.15 -9.90
N LEU A 79 1.42 12.26 -10.68
CA LEU A 79 1.23 11.82 -12.08
C LEU A 79 0.86 10.32 -12.33
N PRO A 80 -0.15 10.02 -13.19
CA PRO A 80 -0.86 8.71 -13.27
C PRO A 80 -0.17 7.53 -14.01
N GLY A 81 -0.88 6.40 -14.29
CA GLY A 81 -0.53 5.39 -15.33
C GLY A 81 -0.92 3.92 -15.03
N ILE A 82 -0.96 3.04 -16.05
CA ILE A 82 -0.95 1.54 -15.98
C ILE A 82 -0.34 0.95 -17.27
N ASP A 83 0.55 -0.04 -17.10
CA ASP A 83 0.60 -1.40 -17.72
C ASP A 83 2.06 -1.85 -17.93
N VAL A 84 2.53 -2.76 -17.08
CA VAL A 84 3.93 -3.19 -16.96
C VAL A 84 3.97 -4.67 -16.61
N LEU A 85 4.97 -5.41 -17.13
CA LEU A 85 5.13 -6.84 -16.92
C LEU A 85 4.93 -7.27 -15.45
N GLN A 86 4.12 -8.32 -15.26
CA GLN A 86 3.86 -8.99 -13.98
C GLN A 86 4.42 -10.42 -14.01
N ASP A 87 5.40 -10.70 -13.15
CA ASP A 87 6.11 -11.97 -13.04
C ASP A 87 6.70 -12.10 -11.63
N ILE A 88 6.64 -13.31 -11.04
CA ILE A 88 7.02 -13.60 -9.65
C ILE A 88 7.80 -14.93 -9.60
N ASP A 89 9.07 -14.84 -9.21
CA ASP A 89 9.95 -15.98 -8.97
C ASP A 89 10.29 -16.13 -7.49
N PHE A 90 10.30 -17.38 -7.00
CA PHE A 90 10.85 -17.71 -5.69
C PHE A 90 12.26 -18.30 -5.85
N LEU A 91 13.22 -17.70 -5.17
CA LEU A 91 14.65 -18.02 -5.30
C LEU A 91 15.22 -18.54 -3.99
N ASN A 92 16.06 -19.57 -4.05
CA ASN A 92 16.96 -19.94 -2.94
C ASN A 92 18.19 -19.02 -2.97
N TYR A 93 18.03 -17.80 -2.50
CA TYR A 93 19.04 -16.75 -2.63
C TYR A 93 20.22 -16.97 -1.69
N THR A 94 21.43 -16.78 -2.20
CA THR A 94 22.70 -16.89 -1.45
C THR A 94 23.61 -15.72 -1.78
N SER A 95 24.07 -15.00 -0.77
CA SER A 95 25.10 -13.95 -0.87
C SER A 95 25.92 -13.86 0.42
N ALA A 96 26.93 -13.00 0.45
CA ALA A 96 27.72 -12.71 1.66
C ALA A 96 26.91 -12.19 2.86
N HIS A 97 25.64 -11.80 2.65
CA HIS A 97 24.80 -11.17 3.69
C HIS A 97 23.41 -11.81 3.86
N TYR A 98 23.03 -12.77 3.02
CA TYR A 98 21.71 -13.41 3.08
C TYR A 98 21.70 -14.76 2.35
N THR A 99 21.30 -15.83 3.06
CA THR A 99 21.22 -17.21 2.54
C THR A 99 19.91 -17.86 2.97
N ARG A 100 18.79 -17.46 2.34
CA ARG A 100 17.40 -17.85 2.67
C ARG A 100 16.48 -17.63 1.44
N PRO A 101 15.22 -18.09 1.45
CA PRO A 101 14.26 -17.81 0.37
C PRO A 101 14.11 -16.31 0.08
N ALA A 102 13.97 -15.95 -1.19
CA ALA A 102 13.73 -14.60 -1.66
C ALA A 102 12.65 -14.58 -2.74
N LEU A 103 11.99 -13.43 -2.92
CA LEU A 103 11.05 -13.18 -4.01
C LEU A 103 11.70 -12.24 -5.02
N ARG A 104 11.87 -12.67 -6.27
CA ARG A 104 12.07 -11.76 -7.40
C ARG A 104 10.71 -11.43 -7.98
N MET A 105 10.46 -10.16 -8.26
CA MET A 105 9.20 -9.66 -8.82
C MET A 105 9.47 -8.53 -9.81
N THR A 106 8.72 -8.49 -10.91
CA THR A 106 8.79 -7.41 -11.91
C THR A 106 7.93 -6.21 -11.54
N ALA A 107 8.18 -5.08 -12.18
CA ALA A 107 7.68 -3.78 -11.74
C ALA A 107 6.14 -3.66 -11.62
N GLY A 108 5.36 -4.35 -12.47
CA GLY A 108 3.90 -4.27 -12.46
C GLY A 108 3.20 -5.11 -11.39
N VAL A 109 3.93 -5.96 -10.65
CA VAL A 109 3.38 -6.78 -9.57
C VAL A 109 2.82 -5.90 -8.44
N GLN A 110 1.69 -6.27 -7.85
CA GLN A 110 1.00 -5.55 -6.78
C GLN A 110 1.10 -6.27 -5.42
N GLY A 111 0.64 -5.62 -4.35
CA GLY A 111 0.64 -6.15 -2.99
C GLY A 111 -0.12 -7.46 -2.84
N VAL A 112 -1.35 -7.54 -3.38
CA VAL A 112 -2.17 -8.77 -3.33
C VAL A 112 -1.45 -9.97 -3.93
N ASP A 113 -0.83 -9.79 -5.10
CA ASP A 113 -0.12 -10.84 -5.83
C ASP A 113 1.03 -11.43 -4.99
N ILE A 114 1.83 -10.58 -4.34
CA ILE A 114 2.95 -11.05 -3.51
C ILE A 114 2.50 -11.72 -2.22
N TYR A 115 1.36 -11.31 -1.64
CA TYR A 115 0.87 -11.88 -0.39
C TYR A 115 0.26 -13.26 -0.61
N GLU A 116 -0.58 -13.42 -1.64
CA GLU A 116 -1.17 -14.71 -2.00
C GLU A 116 -0.07 -15.71 -2.44
N ALA A 117 0.82 -15.30 -3.35
CA ALA A 117 1.89 -16.16 -3.85
C ALA A 117 2.87 -16.61 -2.75
N ALA A 118 3.16 -15.75 -1.77
CA ALA A 118 4.02 -16.09 -0.64
C ALA A 118 3.32 -17.02 0.37
N HIS A 119 2.05 -16.75 0.69
CA HIS A 119 1.27 -17.59 1.59
C HIS A 119 1.14 -19.03 1.05
N ALA A 120 0.94 -19.20 -0.26
CA ALA A 120 0.92 -20.51 -0.92
C ALA A 120 2.22 -21.33 -0.74
N ARG A 121 3.31 -20.71 -0.27
CA ARG A 121 4.60 -21.35 0.04
C ARG A 121 4.98 -21.30 1.52
N GLY A 122 4.07 -20.88 2.41
CA GLY A 122 4.36 -20.69 3.83
C GLY A 122 5.38 -19.56 4.08
N LEU A 123 5.35 -18.52 3.25
CA LEU A 123 6.23 -17.36 3.32
C LEU A 123 5.44 -16.05 3.47
N VAL A 124 6.12 -15.03 3.97
CA VAL A 124 5.65 -13.65 4.09
C VAL A 124 6.68 -12.70 3.46
N ILE A 125 6.16 -11.72 2.73
CA ILE A 125 6.93 -10.63 2.11
C ILE A 125 6.50 -9.32 2.78
N VAL A 126 7.46 -8.41 2.99
CA VAL A 126 7.15 -7.06 3.48
C VAL A 126 6.62 -6.23 2.32
N GLY A 127 5.41 -5.69 2.45
CA GLY A 127 4.75 -4.85 1.45
C GLY A 127 3.85 -3.78 2.09
N GLY A 128 3.11 -3.06 1.25
CA GLY A 128 2.21 -1.98 1.66
C GLY A 128 0.88 -2.45 2.25
N GLU A 129 0.25 -1.58 3.03
CA GLU A 129 -1.11 -1.78 3.56
C GLU A 129 -2.13 -1.98 2.43
N CYS A 130 -2.12 -1.08 1.44
CA CYS A 130 -3.01 -1.11 0.30
C CYS A 130 -2.61 -2.20 -0.72
N ALA A 131 -3.49 -3.18 -0.93
CA ALA A 131 -3.33 -4.32 -1.83
C ALA A 131 -2.87 -3.95 -3.26
N THR A 132 -3.36 -2.81 -3.79
CA THR A 132 -3.07 -2.30 -5.14
C THR A 132 -1.79 -1.47 -5.29
N VAL A 133 -1.01 -1.28 -4.22
CA VAL A 133 0.30 -0.61 -4.31
C VAL A 133 1.29 -1.55 -4.96
N GLY A 134 2.01 -1.08 -5.98
CA GLY A 134 3.10 -1.84 -6.60
C GLY A 134 4.39 -1.79 -5.76
N PRO A 135 4.77 -2.86 -5.02
CA PRO A 135 5.91 -2.83 -4.10
C PRO A 135 7.24 -2.45 -4.78
N VAL A 136 7.43 -2.81 -6.06
CA VAL A 136 8.64 -2.50 -6.84
C VAL A 136 8.77 -1.01 -7.17
N GLY A 137 7.66 -0.27 -7.19
CA GLY A 137 7.59 1.13 -7.58
C GLY A 137 8.05 2.09 -6.47
N GLY A 138 7.37 3.24 -6.37
CA GLY A 138 7.68 4.28 -5.38
C GLY A 138 7.64 3.79 -3.92
N TYR A 139 6.94 2.69 -3.63
CA TYR A 139 6.85 2.09 -2.29
C TYR A 139 8.23 1.69 -1.73
N THR A 140 8.92 0.70 -2.32
CA THR A 140 10.25 0.30 -1.84
C THR A 140 11.31 1.34 -2.16
N GLN A 141 11.15 2.08 -3.27
CA GLN A 141 12.05 3.16 -3.68
C GLN A 141 11.96 4.41 -2.77
N GLY A 142 11.05 4.45 -1.79
CA GLY A 142 10.75 5.64 -0.97
C GLY A 142 11.27 5.69 0.49
N GLY A 143 11.71 4.58 1.11
CA GLY A 143 12.15 4.57 2.53
C GLY A 143 13.61 4.20 2.85
N TYR A 144 14.50 5.20 3.03
CA TYR A 144 15.94 5.22 3.49
C TYR A 144 17.08 5.45 2.43
N PRO A 145 18.21 6.19 2.72
CA PRO A 145 19.05 6.93 1.70
C PRO A 145 20.53 6.52 1.38
N ASP A 146 20.96 6.44 0.09
CA ASP A 146 22.33 6.29 -0.57
C ASP A 146 22.14 5.56 -1.94
N PRO A 147 23.07 5.44 -2.92
CA PRO A 147 22.77 4.79 -4.24
C PRO A 147 22.03 3.42 -4.29
N TYR A 148 22.24 2.44 -3.40
CA TYR A 148 21.35 1.25 -3.26
C TYR A 148 20.07 1.60 -2.50
N ARG A 149 20.24 2.31 -1.37
CA ARG A 149 19.24 3.03 -0.57
C ARG A 149 18.66 4.25 -1.37
N ALA A 150 18.53 4.21 -2.70
CA ALA A 150 18.05 5.34 -3.53
C ALA A 150 16.85 4.87 -4.33
N LEU A 151 17.05 3.72 -4.99
CA LEU A 151 16.01 2.77 -5.40
C LEU A 151 15.54 1.87 -4.24
N SER A 152 16.16 1.98 -3.06
CA SER A 152 15.67 1.44 -1.79
C SER A 152 15.52 2.56 -0.76
N GLY A 153 15.12 3.78 -1.21
CA GLY A 153 14.48 4.75 -0.34
C GLY A 153 14.98 6.20 -0.23
N GLY A 154 15.90 6.63 -1.09
CA GLY A 154 16.72 7.82 -0.85
C GLY A 154 16.42 9.06 -1.68
N GLY A 155 15.71 8.91 -2.81
CA GLY A 155 15.35 10.04 -3.66
C GLY A 155 14.12 9.79 -4.53
N GLY A 156 13.24 8.91 -4.04
CA GLY A 156 11.96 8.56 -4.67
C GLY A 156 12.10 7.69 -5.91
N GLY A 157 11.00 7.00 -6.23
CA GLY A 157 10.90 6.23 -7.46
C GLY A 157 10.96 7.11 -8.71
N GLY A 158 11.63 6.62 -9.75
CA GLY A 158 11.68 7.28 -11.06
C GLY A 158 12.75 8.37 -11.26
N THR A 159 13.56 8.67 -10.24
CA THR A 159 14.64 9.69 -10.34
C THR A 159 15.95 9.14 -10.91
N TYR A 160 16.35 7.92 -10.51
CA TYR A 160 17.70 7.37 -10.80
C TYR A 160 17.76 6.40 -11.97
N GLY A 161 16.61 5.89 -12.43
CA GLY A 161 16.52 4.91 -13.51
C GLY A 161 15.16 4.21 -13.54
N VAL A 162 14.97 3.34 -14.53
CA VAL A 162 13.81 2.44 -14.62
C VAL A 162 14.13 1.16 -13.87
N VAL A 163 13.40 0.88 -12.79
CA VAL A 163 13.48 -0.42 -12.09
C VAL A 163 12.56 -1.40 -12.81
N TYR A 164 13.13 -2.41 -13.47
CA TYR A 164 12.38 -3.45 -14.17
C TYR A 164 11.92 -4.58 -13.23
N ALA A 165 12.75 -4.95 -12.26
CA ALA A 165 12.46 -5.97 -11.27
C ALA A 165 13.27 -5.73 -9.99
N MET A 166 12.81 -6.26 -8.86
CA MET A 166 13.56 -6.31 -7.60
C MET A 166 13.57 -7.71 -7.01
N THR A 167 14.56 -8.00 -6.16
CA THR A 167 14.61 -9.22 -5.34
C THR A 167 14.59 -8.84 -3.87
N VAL A 168 13.60 -9.32 -3.12
CA VAL A 168 13.41 -9.03 -1.69
C VAL A 168 13.52 -10.30 -0.85
N LYS A 169 13.80 -10.10 0.44
CA LYS A 169 13.86 -11.17 1.44
C LYS A 169 12.46 -11.76 1.64
N ALA A 170 12.36 -13.09 1.66
CA ALA A 170 11.16 -13.77 2.15
C ALA A 170 11.41 -14.31 3.56
N PHE A 171 10.36 -14.32 4.37
CA PHE A 171 10.39 -14.78 5.75
C PHE A 171 9.41 -15.95 5.91
N PRO A 172 9.63 -16.90 6.83
CA PRO A 172 8.61 -17.89 7.16
C PRO A 172 7.31 -17.21 7.60
N ASP A 173 6.17 -17.75 7.17
CA ASP A 173 4.85 -17.33 7.62
C ASP A 173 4.67 -17.60 9.13
N PHE A 174 3.81 -16.82 9.77
CA PHE A 174 3.62 -16.82 11.21
C PHE A 174 2.17 -16.54 11.59
N PRO A 175 1.66 -17.12 12.69
CA PRO A 175 0.38 -16.74 13.24
C PRO A 175 0.45 -15.30 13.77
N ALA A 176 -0.62 -14.54 13.60
CA ALA A 176 -0.75 -13.17 14.06
C ALA A 176 -2.01 -13.00 14.91
N THR A 177 -1.87 -12.26 16.03
CA THR A 177 -3.03 -11.77 16.77
C THR A 177 -3.35 -10.35 16.30
N GLY A 178 -4.60 -10.13 15.91
CA GLY A 178 -5.12 -8.84 15.51
C GLY A 178 -6.03 -8.25 16.58
N VAL A 179 -5.91 -6.94 16.80
CA VAL A 179 -6.71 -6.18 17.76
C VAL A 179 -7.40 -5.05 17.02
N VAL A 180 -8.73 -4.96 17.18
CA VAL A 180 -9.53 -3.81 16.80
C VAL A 180 -10.05 -3.14 18.06
N LEU A 181 -9.80 -1.85 18.23
CA LEU A 181 -10.23 -1.07 19.39
C LEU A 181 -10.82 0.27 18.91
N GLN A 182 -12.08 0.51 19.23
CA GLN A 182 -12.81 1.73 18.86
C GLN A 182 -13.32 2.45 20.11
N PHE A 183 -13.20 3.77 20.13
CA PHE A 183 -13.91 4.63 21.08
C PHE A 183 -14.25 5.98 20.42
N GLU A 184 -15.24 6.67 20.99
CA GLU A 184 -15.77 7.92 20.45
C GLU A 184 -15.75 9.01 21.52
N SER A 185 -15.71 10.27 21.07
CA SER A 185 -15.85 11.43 21.94
C SER A 185 -17.31 11.53 22.40
N ASN A 186 -17.53 11.53 23.71
CA ASN A 186 -18.80 12.03 24.21
C ASN A 186 -18.90 13.54 23.91
N THR A 187 -20.12 14.02 23.66
CA THR A 187 -20.39 15.44 23.31
C THR A 187 -20.13 16.42 24.46
N SER A 188 -19.73 15.91 25.63
CA SER A 188 -19.53 16.66 26.87
C SER A 188 -18.07 17.04 27.14
N SER A 189 -17.08 16.30 26.62
CA SER A 189 -15.65 16.59 26.86
C SER A 189 -14.74 16.04 25.75
N SER A 190 -14.55 16.82 24.68
CA SER A 190 -13.51 16.54 23.66
C SER A 190 -12.09 16.46 24.24
N ARG A 191 -11.87 17.08 25.41
CA ARG A 191 -10.59 17.01 26.14
C ARG A 191 -10.25 15.57 26.52
N HIS A 192 -11.18 14.80 27.09
CA HIS A 192 -10.90 13.42 27.51
C HIS A 192 -10.62 12.53 26.31
N PHE A 193 -11.30 12.75 25.18
CA PHE A 193 -11.03 12.04 23.92
C PHE A 193 -9.58 12.26 23.45
N PHE A 194 -9.14 13.51 23.34
CA PHE A 194 -7.74 13.80 22.93
C PHE A 194 -6.71 13.39 24.00
N GLU A 195 -7.07 13.39 25.27
CA GLU A 195 -6.23 12.85 26.35
C GLU A 195 -6.03 11.34 26.20
N ALA A 196 -7.10 10.58 25.91
CA ALA A 196 -7.04 9.16 25.57
C ALA A 196 -6.20 8.88 24.32
N VAL A 197 -6.32 9.70 23.26
CA VAL A 197 -5.42 9.64 22.09
C VAL A 197 -3.95 9.89 22.50
N GLY A 198 -3.71 10.81 23.44
CA GLY A 198 -2.40 11.02 24.06
C GLY A 198 -1.89 9.78 24.82
N HIS A 199 -2.76 9.08 25.55
CA HIS A 199 -2.43 7.80 26.17
C HIS A 199 -2.11 6.71 25.14
N TYR A 200 -2.86 6.59 24.05
CA TYR A 200 -2.56 5.65 22.97
C TYR A 200 -1.14 5.86 22.41
N HIS A 201 -0.79 7.10 22.05
CA HIS A 201 0.55 7.43 21.55
C HIS A 201 1.67 7.08 22.55
N ARG A 202 1.44 7.27 23.85
CA ARG A 202 2.39 6.87 24.91
C ARG A 202 2.60 5.36 25.01
N HIS A 203 1.64 4.53 24.58
CA HIS A 203 1.76 3.06 24.59
C HIS A 203 2.37 2.48 23.31
N LEU A 204 2.42 3.22 22.21
CA LEU A 204 3.01 2.75 20.94
C LEU A 204 4.42 2.12 21.08
N PRO A 205 5.36 2.67 21.87
CA PRO A 205 6.68 2.04 22.06
C PRO A 205 6.61 0.65 22.70
N ALA A 206 5.63 0.39 23.55
CA ALA A 206 5.43 -0.93 24.14
C ALA A 206 4.89 -1.93 23.11
N TYR A 207 4.06 -1.48 22.18
CA TYR A 207 3.54 -2.33 21.09
C TYR A 207 4.65 -2.66 20.08
N THR A 208 5.41 -1.66 19.62
CA THR A 208 6.50 -1.87 18.65
C THR A 208 7.67 -2.67 19.24
N ALA A 209 7.96 -2.53 20.54
CA ALA A 209 8.97 -3.36 21.22
C ALA A 209 8.63 -4.87 21.23
N THR A 210 7.37 -5.26 21.00
CA THR A 210 6.99 -6.68 20.85
C THR A 210 7.12 -7.21 19.42
N GLY A 211 7.59 -6.38 18.48
CA GLY A 211 7.50 -6.62 17.03
C GLY A 211 6.13 -6.28 16.45
N GLY A 212 5.26 -5.61 17.22
CA GLY A 212 3.92 -5.24 16.79
C GLY A 212 3.88 -3.99 15.89
N MET A 213 2.81 -3.87 15.11
CA MET A 213 2.53 -2.73 14.24
C MET A 213 1.08 -2.29 14.44
N ALA A 214 0.85 -0.99 14.60
CA ALA A 214 -0.46 -0.43 14.93
C ALA A 214 -0.89 0.62 13.91
N ILE A 215 -2.06 0.41 13.28
CA ILE A 215 -2.68 1.32 12.34
C ILE A 215 -3.93 1.92 13.01
N ALA A 216 -3.97 3.24 13.15
CA ALA A 216 -5.09 3.93 13.79
C ALA A 216 -5.62 5.08 12.94
N GLU A 217 -6.93 5.10 12.73
CA GLU A 217 -7.69 6.19 12.16
C GLU A 217 -8.19 7.09 13.30
N ILE A 218 -7.89 8.39 13.24
CA ILE A 218 -8.22 9.34 14.31
C ILE A 218 -8.88 10.56 13.68
N THR A 219 -10.11 10.85 14.08
CA THR A 219 -10.86 12.03 13.65
C THR A 219 -11.01 13.02 14.82
N HIS A 220 -11.85 14.04 14.64
CA HIS A 220 -12.20 14.98 15.71
C HIS A 220 -13.13 14.38 16.79
N SER A 221 -13.71 13.20 16.54
CA SER A 221 -14.77 12.59 17.37
C SER A 221 -14.70 11.07 17.47
N SER A 222 -13.87 10.39 16.68
CA SER A 222 -13.72 8.93 16.69
C SER A 222 -12.26 8.50 16.64
N PHE A 223 -11.96 7.40 17.34
CA PHE A 223 -10.69 6.69 17.29
C PHE A 223 -10.96 5.24 16.91
N LEU A 224 -10.25 4.74 15.90
CA LEU A 224 -10.33 3.35 15.44
C LEU A 224 -8.92 2.80 15.21
N LEU A 225 -8.45 1.98 16.14
CA LEU A 225 -7.28 1.12 15.94
C LEU A 225 -7.73 -0.11 15.15
N THR A 226 -7.31 -0.22 13.88
CA THR A 226 -7.61 -1.37 13.02
C THR A 226 -6.46 -1.63 12.03
N PRO A 227 -5.63 -2.66 12.22
CA PRO A 227 -5.38 -3.41 13.46
C PRO A 227 -4.17 -2.88 14.25
N LEU A 228 -4.12 -3.21 15.54
CA LEU A 228 -2.84 -3.56 16.16
C LEU A 228 -2.54 -5.03 15.84
N THR A 229 -1.50 -5.23 15.04
CA THR A 229 -0.95 -6.53 14.64
C THR A 229 0.14 -6.94 15.62
N LEU A 230 0.04 -8.16 16.17
CA LEU A 230 1.03 -8.74 17.09
C LEU A 230 1.51 -10.10 16.55
N PRO A 231 2.64 -10.14 15.81
CA PRO A 231 3.21 -11.38 15.27
C PRO A 231 3.59 -12.37 16.37
N MET A 232 3.24 -13.65 16.21
CA MET A 232 3.57 -14.75 17.13
C MET A 232 3.06 -14.61 18.59
N HIS A 233 2.26 -13.59 18.92
CA HIS A 233 1.66 -13.42 20.24
C HIS A 233 0.25 -14.03 20.31
N THR A 234 -0.22 -14.30 21.53
CA THR A 234 -1.57 -14.83 21.77
C THR A 234 -2.58 -13.73 22.09
N ALA A 235 -3.88 -14.02 21.94
CA ALA A 235 -4.96 -13.14 22.40
C ALA A 235 -4.86 -12.79 23.89
N ALA A 236 -4.37 -13.72 24.74
CA ALA A 236 -4.11 -13.45 26.15
C ALA A 236 -2.98 -12.42 26.34
N LYS A 237 -1.87 -12.56 25.61
CA LYS A 237 -0.75 -11.62 25.63
C LYS A 237 -1.17 -10.22 25.13
N ALA A 238 -2.00 -10.16 24.09
CA ALA A 238 -2.59 -8.92 23.59
C ALA A 238 -3.44 -8.21 24.65
N LYS A 239 -4.31 -8.94 25.37
CA LYS A 239 -5.09 -8.38 26.50
C LYS A 239 -4.18 -7.80 27.58
N THR A 240 -3.13 -8.51 27.99
CA THR A 240 -2.16 -8.00 28.98
C THR A 240 -1.42 -6.76 28.50
N LEU A 241 -1.06 -6.70 27.21
CA LEU A 241 -0.35 -5.57 26.60
C LEU A 241 -1.23 -4.31 26.50
N LEU A 242 -2.54 -4.48 26.27
CA LEU A 242 -3.52 -3.39 26.18
C LEU A 242 -4.05 -2.92 27.53
N ALA A 243 -4.02 -3.76 28.57
CA ALA A 243 -4.64 -3.47 29.87
C ALA A 243 -4.31 -2.08 30.46
N PRO A 244 -3.04 -1.56 30.40
CA PRO A 244 -2.74 -0.21 30.87
C PRO A 244 -3.47 0.89 30.09
N PHE A 245 -3.64 0.73 28.77
CA PHE A 245 -4.36 1.70 27.95
C PHE A 245 -5.87 1.62 28.20
N LEU A 246 -6.44 0.41 28.30
CA LEU A 246 -7.86 0.22 28.62
C LEU A 246 -8.22 0.77 30.01
N GLN A 247 -7.29 0.70 30.96
CA GLN A 247 -7.42 1.33 32.28
C GLN A 247 -7.48 2.86 32.18
N ASN A 248 -6.68 3.50 31.32
CA ASN A 248 -6.78 4.96 31.11
C ASN A 248 -8.11 5.36 30.44
N LEU A 249 -8.67 4.54 29.54
CA LEU A 249 -10.01 4.77 28.99
C LEU A 249 -11.08 4.73 30.09
N HIS A 250 -10.98 3.76 31.01
CA HIS A 250 -11.88 3.66 32.17
C HIS A 250 -11.75 4.88 33.11
N GLU A 251 -10.53 5.32 33.42
CA GLU A 251 -10.27 6.52 34.25
C GLU A 251 -10.84 7.80 33.66
N LEU A 252 -10.86 7.92 32.32
CA LEU A 252 -11.44 9.06 31.60
C LEU A 252 -12.96 8.96 31.38
N ASN A 253 -13.60 7.88 31.87
CA ASN A 253 -15.00 7.51 31.62
C ASN A 253 -15.35 7.37 30.12
N ILE A 254 -14.46 6.75 29.35
CA ILE A 254 -14.62 6.50 27.91
C ILE A 254 -15.00 5.02 27.70
N SER A 255 -16.22 4.80 27.22
CA SER A 255 -16.66 3.50 26.72
C SER A 255 -15.92 3.13 25.43
N TYR A 256 -15.55 1.87 25.28
CA TYR A 256 -14.83 1.36 24.12
C TYR A 256 -15.37 -0.01 23.67
N THR A 257 -15.17 -0.32 22.39
CA THR A 257 -15.40 -1.65 21.82
C THR A 257 -14.05 -2.29 21.50
N LEU A 258 -13.82 -3.51 21.98
CA LEU A 258 -12.58 -4.26 21.78
C LEU A 258 -12.88 -5.63 21.17
N ASN A 259 -12.28 -5.90 20.00
CA ASN A 259 -12.27 -7.21 19.37
C ASN A 259 -10.83 -7.71 19.23
N ILE A 260 -10.59 -8.99 19.48
CA ILE A 260 -9.28 -9.62 19.35
C ILE A 260 -9.44 -10.92 18.59
N THR A 261 -8.84 -11.01 17.40
CA THR A 261 -8.84 -12.20 16.55
C THR A 261 -7.45 -12.82 16.51
N GLN A 262 -7.38 -14.10 16.12
CA GLN A 262 -6.11 -14.79 15.87
C GLN A 262 -6.20 -15.47 14.52
N SER A 263 -5.20 -15.22 13.66
CA SER A 263 -5.05 -15.87 12.36
C SER A 263 -3.86 -16.83 12.39
N PRO A 264 -3.95 -18.01 11.76
CA PRO A 264 -2.86 -18.98 11.70
C PRO A 264 -1.72 -18.56 10.76
N SER A 265 -1.94 -17.56 9.91
CA SER A 265 -0.97 -16.97 8.97
C SER A 265 -1.09 -15.44 8.94
N TYR A 266 -0.04 -14.77 8.47
CA TYR A 266 -0.06 -13.33 8.25
C TYR A 266 -1.01 -12.93 7.11
N PHE A 267 -1.11 -13.74 6.06
CA PHE A 267 -2.02 -13.45 4.94
C PHE A 267 -3.49 -13.45 5.37
N GLN A 268 -3.92 -14.43 6.17
CA GLN A 268 -5.30 -14.44 6.68
C GLN A 268 -5.57 -13.25 7.63
N HIS A 269 -4.58 -12.82 8.41
CA HIS A 269 -4.67 -11.60 9.21
C HIS A 269 -4.79 -10.33 8.34
N TYR A 270 -4.00 -10.26 7.27
CA TYR A 270 -4.04 -9.18 6.28
C TYR A 270 -5.42 -9.09 5.61
N MET A 271 -5.93 -10.20 5.06
CA MET A 271 -7.26 -10.27 4.44
C MET A 271 -8.41 -9.98 5.43
N GLN A 272 -8.23 -10.27 6.72
CA GLN A 272 -9.27 -10.07 7.73
C GLN A 272 -9.36 -8.61 8.22
N LEU A 273 -8.22 -7.94 8.41
CA LEU A 273 -8.15 -6.69 9.19
C LEU A 273 -7.44 -5.53 8.51
N ILE A 274 -6.67 -5.77 7.44
CA ILE A 274 -5.86 -4.76 6.76
C ILE A 274 -6.47 -4.44 5.39
N GLU A 275 -6.68 -5.45 4.54
CA GLU A 275 -7.41 -5.27 3.30
C GLU A 275 -8.90 -5.11 3.59
N ARG A 276 -9.36 -3.85 3.71
CA ARG A 276 -10.78 -3.54 3.83
C ARG A 276 -11.51 -4.06 2.59
N ASN A 277 -12.32 -5.10 2.76
CA ASN A 277 -13.22 -5.59 1.72
C ASN A 277 -14.07 -4.40 1.20
N PRO A 278 -14.03 -4.08 -0.11
CA PRO A 278 -14.69 -2.89 -0.66
C PRO A 278 -16.21 -2.86 -0.43
N THR A 279 -16.86 -3.99 -0.13
CA THR A 279 -18.30 -4.01 0.23
C THR A 279 -18.60 -3.45 1.62
N GLN A 280 -17.63 -3.32 2.53
CA GLN A 280 -17.87 -2.72 3.86
C GLN A 280 -18.09 -1.19 3.81
N LEU A 281 -17.69 -0.52 2.73
CA LEU A 281 -17.93 0.92 2.53
C LEU A 281 -19.34 1.24 2.00
N VAL A 282 -20.17 0.22 1.69
CA VAL A 282 -21.48 0.40 1.03
C VAL A 282 -22.66 0.19 1.99
N GLN A 283 -22.43 -0.13 3.27
CA GLN A 283 -23.51 -0.35 4.26
C GLN A 283 -23.80 0.84 5.19
N ASN A 284 -23.09 1.96 5.04
CA ASN A 284 -23.30 3.19 5.83
C ASN A 284 -23.45 4.43 4.92
N ALA A 285 -24.41 4.37 3.98
CA ALA A 285 -24.86 5.50 3.16
C ALA A 285 -26.39 5.49 3.06
#